data_AF-A0A8J5U3A9-F1
#
_entry.id   AF-A0A8J5U3A9-F1
#
_cell.length_a   1.000
_cell.length_b   1.000
_cell.length_c   1.000
_cell.angle_alpha   90.00
_cell.angle_beta   90.00
_cell.angle_gamma   90.00
#
_symmetry.space_group_name_H-M   'P 1'
#
loop_
_entity.id
_entity.type
_entity.pdbx_description
1 polymer ?
#
loop_
_entity_poly.entity_id
_entity_poly.type
_entity_poly.pdbx_seq_one_letter_code
_entity_poly.pdbx_strand_id
1 'polypeptide(L)'
;MGNSTICMTIYIFKGNPIDAWYKRHVLMYFTSPENKNFHETVHAQRDDEQQPWKVDRIHKKVIWPDSATYINHVNAGAVKVRKGHELDPVNVMAATPAPGTCFSWIPDIRMLGLGKEG
;
A
#
# COMPACT_ATOMS: atom_id res chain seq x y z
N MET A 1 -27.79 -2.17 1.85
CA MET A 1 -26.41 -2.39 2.35
C MET A 1 -25.55 -1.26 1.82
N GLY A 2 -24.82 -0.55 2.68
CA GLY A 2 -23.97 0.55 2.25
C GLY A 2 -22.66 0.06 1.63
N ASN A 3 -22.05 0.89 0.80
CA ASN A 3 -20.69 0.68 0.29
C ASN A 3 -19.73 1.63 1.00
N SER A 4 -18.47 1.22 1.10
CA SER A 4 -17.34 2.04 1.55
C SER A 4 -16.33 2.11 0.40
N THR A 5 -15.66 3.23 0.26
CA THR A 5 -14.58 3.42 -0.71
C THR A 5 -13.24 3.27 0.02
N ILE A 6 -12.36 2.43 -0.50
CA ILE A 6 -11.00 2.28 -0.01
C ILE A 6 -10.04 2.88 -1.04
N CYS A 7 -9.35 3.94 -0.65
CA CYS A 7 -8.34 4.62 -1.45
C CYS A 7 -6.96 4.06 -1.09
N MET A 8 -6.16 3.72 -2.10
CA MET A 8 -4.78 3.25 -1.94
C MET A 8 -3.79 4.33 -2.34
N THR A 9 -2.83 4.61 -1.46
CA THR A 9 -1.75 5.57 -1.67
C THR A 9 -0.41 4.88 -1.40
N ILE A 10 0.53 4.99 -2.34
CA ILE A 10 1.89 4.47 -2.17
C ILE A 10 2.79 5.63 -1.75
N TYR A 11 3.43 5.54 -0.58
CA TYR A 11 4.31 6.59 -0.05
C TYR A 11 5.78 6.34 -0.37
N ILE A 12 6.51 7.42 -0.65
CA ILE A 12 7.94 7.47 -0.96
C ILE A 12 8.63 8.35 0.08
N PHE A 13 9.71 7.85 0.69
CA PHE A 13 10.44 8.52 1.78
C PHE A 13 11.92 8.74 1.44
N LYS A 14 12.53 9.72 2.10
CA LYS A 14 13.93 10.12 2.02
C LYS A 14 14.77 9.19 2.88
N GLY A 15 15.74 8.52 2.26
CA GLY A 15 16.81 7.86 3.01
C GLY A 15 17.74 8.89 3.65
N ASN A 16 18.14 8.70 4.90
CA ASN A 16 19.05 9.61 5.61
C ASN A 16 19.87 8.88 6.68
N PRO A 17 21.15 9.23 6.90
CA PRO A 17 22.27 9.14 5.96
C PRO A 17 22.81 7.70 5.83
N ILE A 18 22.26 6.77 6.61
CA ILE A 18 22.42 5.32 6.49
C ILE A 18 21.00 4.80 6.48
N ASP A 19 20.55 4.49 5.27
CA ASP A 19 19.51 3.51 4.97
C ASP A 19 19.17 2.60 6.15
N ALA A 20 18.15 2.94 6.93
CA ALA A 20 17.84 2.15 8.12
C ALA A 20 16.84 1.03 7.83
N TRP A 21 16.36 0.89 6.59
CA TRP A 21 15.40 -0.16 6.25
C TRP A 21 15.87 -1.05 5.07
N TYR A 22 16.86 -0.64 4.27
CA TYR A 22 17.48 -1.34 3.12
C TYR A 22 16.76 -1.16 1.77
N LYS A 23 17.09 -0.06 1.08
CA LYS A 23 16.97 0.24 -0.38
C LYS A 23 15.67 -0.10 -1.13
N ARG A 24 14.68 -0.77 -0.55
CA ARG A 24 13.58 -1.47 -1.24
C ARG A 24 12.41 -1.67 -0.28
N HIS A 25 11.68 -0.58 -0.01
CA HIS A 25 10.41 -0.61 0.73
C HIS A 25 9.31 -0.06 -0.14
N VAL A 26 8.15 -0.71 -0.07
CA VAL A 26 6.91 -0.19 -0.64
C VAL A 26 5.89 -0.14 0.49
N LEU A 27 5.43 1.08 0.80
CA LEU A 27 4.37 1.31 1.77
C LEU A 27 3.08 1.61 1.03
N MET A 28 2.12 0.69 1.08
CA MET A 28 0.77 0.92 0.58
C MET A 28 -0.13 1.28 1.75
N TYR A 29 -0.70 2.47 1.68
CA TYR A 29 -1.58 3.02 2.69
C TYR A 29 -3.01 3.02 2.18
N PHE A 30 -3.93 2.55 3.03
CA PHE A 30 -5.34 2.42 2.72
C PHE A 30 -6.13 3.36 3.61
N THR A 31 -6.99 4.16 2.99
CA THR A 31 -7.87 5.12 3.68
C THR A 31 -9.29 5.02 3.16
N SER A 32 -10.25 5.56 3.90
CA SER A 32 -11.64 5.66 3.44
C SER A 32 -12.17 7.08 3.66
N PRO A 33 -12.77 7.71 2.63
CA PRO A 33 -13.43 9.01 2.81
C PRO A 33 -14.70 8.89 3.67
N GLU A 34 -15.38 7.74 3.64
CA GLU A 34 -16.57 7.49 4.47
C GLU A 34 -16.23 7.12 5.91
N ASN A 35 -15.03 6.58 6.16
CA ASN A 35 -14.53 6.24 7.48
C ASN A 35 -13.17 6.88 7.77
N LYS A 36 -13.19 8.08 8.34
CA LYS A 36 -11.99 8.85 8.72
C LYS A 36 -11.09 8.18 9.77
N ASN A 37 -11.53 7.09 10.39
CA ASN A 37 -10.72 6.32 11.34
C ASN A 37 -10.11 5.06 10.71
N PHE A 38 -10.39 4.82 9.43
CA PHE A 38 -9.85 3.70 8.68
C PHE A 38 -8.51 4.09 8.05
N HIS A 39 -7.44 3.54 8.61
CA HIS A 39 -6.07 3.73 8.15
C HIS A 39 -5.29 2.43 8.34
N GLU A 40 -4.95 1.77 7.24
CA GLU A 40 -4.14 0.55 7.25
C GLU A 40 -2.90 0.73 6.40
N THR A 41 -1.82 0.06 6.76
CA THR A 41 -0.62 0.02 5.92
C THR A 41 -0.20 -1.42 5.69
N VAL A 42 0.10 -1.74 4.44
CA VAL A 42 0.86 -2.93 4.07
C VAL A 42 2.27 -2.46 3.72
N HIS A 43 3.27 -3.06 4.35
CA HIS A 43 4.67 -2.75 4.18
C HIS A 43 5.38 -3.95 3.57
N ALA A 44 5.80 -3.82 2.32
CA ALA A 44 6.68 -4.79 1.69
C ALA A 44 8.13 -4.32 1.84
N GLN A 45 9.00 -5.19 2.33
CA GLN A 45 10.41 -4.92 2.51
C GLN A 45 11.29 -6.13 2.19
N ARG A 46 12.54 -5.90 1.77
CA ARG A 46 13.57 -6.94 1.71
C ARG A 46 14.91 -6.39 2.12
N ASP A 47 15.67 -7.21 2.83
CA ASP A 47 16.95 -6.82 3.42
C ASP A 47 18.03 -6.63 2.34
N ASP A 48 17.99 -7.41 1.26
CA ASP A 48 18.87 -7.27 0.10
C ASP A 48 18.23 -7.78 -1.22
N GLU A 49 18.95 -7.72 -2.34
CA GLU A 49 18.43 -8.11 -3.66
C GLU A 49 18.09 -9.59 -3.82
N GLN A 50 18.77 -10.43 -3.05
CA GLN A 50 18.78 -11.88 -3.13
C GLN A 50 17.77 -12.49 -2.15
N GLN A 51 17.36 -11.73 -1.13
CA GLN A 51 16.32 -12.13 -0.19
C GLN A 51 14.90 -11.97 -0.76
N PRO A 52 13.97 -12.85 -0.37
CA PRO A 52 12.57 -12.69 -0.69
C PRO A 52 12.00 -11.44 0.00
N TRP A 53 10.99 -10.86 -0.61
CA TRP A 53 10.19 -9.81 0.01
C TRP A 53 9.40 -10.35 1.20
N LYS A 54 9.46 -9.63 2.30
CA LYS A 54 8.65 -9.81 3.51
C LYS A 54 7.51 -8.79 3.47
N VAL A 55 6.30 -9.23 3.81
CA VAL A 55 5.12 -8.36 3.85
C VAL A 55 4.61 -8.30 5.28
N ASP A 56 4.66 -7.10 5.85
CA ASP A 56 4.21 -6.79 7.20
C ASP A 56 2.98 -5.89 7.15
N ARG A 57 2.05 -6.08 8.11
CA ARG A 57 0.89 -5.20 8.27
C ARG A 57 1.11 -4.26 9.45
N ILE A 58 0.95 -2.97 9.20
CA ILE A 58 1.01 -1.94 10.24
C ILE A 58 -0.41 -1.38 10.42
N HIS A 59 -1.05 -1.79 11.50
CA HIS A 59 -2.42 -1.39 11.84
C HIS A 59 -2.43 -0.05 12.57
N LYS A 60 -2.96 1.01 11.95
CA LYS A 60 -3.24 2.33 12.56
C LYS A 60 -2.10 3.00 13.34
N LYS A 61 -0.85 2.55 13.14
CA LYS A 61 0.29 2.98 13.97
C LYS A 61 0.91 4.29 13.49
N VAL A 62 0.79 4.61 12.20
CA VAL A 62 1.51 5.72 11.56
C VAL A 62 0.60 6.42 10.56
N ILE A 63 0.57 7.75 10.63
CA ILE A 63 0.01 8.63 9.60
C ILE A 63 1.17 9.11 8.73
N TRP A 64 1.36 8.44 7.60
CA TRP A 64 2.53 8.63 6.73
C TRP A 64 2.74 10.03 6.14
N PRO A 65 1.68 10.81 5.79
CA PRO A 65 1.84 12.20 5.36
C PRO A 65 2.62 13.08 6.33
N ASP A 66 2.56 12.77 7.63
CA ASP A 66 3.14 13.61 8.69
C ASP A 66 4.58 13.20 9.04
N SER A 67 5.12 12.17 8.36
CA SER A 67 6.48 11.69 8.60
C SER A 67 7.52 12.70 8.14
N ALA A 68 8.51 13.00 8.99
CA ALA A 68 9.63 13.89 8.67
C ALA A 68 10.51 13.39 7.50
N THR A 69 10.35 12.13 7.09
CA THR A 69 11.08 11.54 5.97
C THR A 69 10.27 11.49 4.68
N TYR A 70 9.02 11.96 4.66
CA TYR A 70 8.17 11.89 3.46
C TYR A 70 8.75 12.74 2.30
N ILE A 71 8.76 12.18 1.09
CA ILE A 71 9.15 12.88 -0.15
C ILE A 71 7.93 13.12 -1.03
N ASN A 72 7.25 12.04 -1.42
CA ASN A 72 6.15 12.09 -2.38
C ASN A 72 5.24 10.86 -2.22
N HIS A 73 4.09 10.87 -2.87
CA HIS A 73 3.21 9.71 -2.96
C HIS A 73 2.64 9.55 -4.37
N VAL A 74 2.12 8.35 -4.62
CA VAL A 74 1.30 8.04 -5.80
C VAL A 74 -0.07 7.61 -5.30
N ASN A 75 -1.13 8.25 -5.82
CA ASN A 75 -2.49 7.76 -5.64
C ASN A 75 -2.70 6.58 -6.60
N ALA A 76 -2.78 5.38 -6.04
CA ALA A 76 -2.78 4.13 -6.80
C ALA A 76 -4.20 3.64 -7.13
N GLY A 77 -5.22 4.44 -6.82
CA GLY A 77 -6.62 4.19 -7.16
C GLY A 77 -7.51 3.95 -5.95
N ALA A 78 -8.74 3.56 -6.22
CA ALA A 78 -9.75 3.30 -5.20
C ALA A 78 -10.64 2.12 -5.59
N VAL A 79 -11.12 1.38 -4.59
CA VAL A 79 -12.03 0.24 -4.77
C VAL A 79 -13.26 0.42 -3.88
N LYS A 80 -14.44 0.03 -4.41
CA LYS A 80 -15.67 -0.02 -3.62
C LYS A 80 -15.81 -1.39 -2.96
N VAL A 81 -16.07 -1.39 -1.66
CA VAL A 81 -16.33 -2.60 -0.87
C VAL A 81 -17.64 -2.45 -0.12
N ARG A 82 -18.16 -3.56 0.41
CA ARG A 82 -19.30 -3.51 1.32
C ARG A 82 -18.87 -2.84 2.62
N LYS A 83 -19.76 -2.05 3.22
CA LYS A 83 -19.50 -1.48 4.55
C LYS A 83 -19.29 -2.59 5.58
N GLY A 84 -18.24 -2.50 6.39
CA GLY A 84 -17.78 -3.54 7.31
C GLY A 84 -16.74 -4.50 6.72
N HIS A 85 -16.44 -4.39 5.43
CA HIS A 85 -15.45 -5.19 4.69
C HIS A 85 -14.26 -4.35 4.21
N GLU A 86 -13.99 -3.24 4.90
CA GLU A 86 -12.90 -2.31 4.54
C GLU A 86 -11.51 -2.98 4.57
N LEU A 87 -11.36 -4.08 5.30
CA LEU A 87 -10.12 -4.84 5.39
C LEU A 87 -9.90 -5.83 4.23
N ASP A 88 -10.92 -6.15 3.43
CA ASP A 88 -10.79 -7.16 2.38
C ASP A 88 -9.68 -6.79 1.37
N PRO A 89 -9.58 -5.55 0.85
CA PRO A 89 -8.48 -5.14 -0.03
C PRO A 89 -7.12 -5.18 0.66
N VAL A 90 -7.06 -4.81 1.95
CA VAL A 90 -5.83 -4.82 2.75
C VAL A 90 -5.32 -6.24 2.93
N ASN A 91 -6.22 -7.18 3.25
CA ASN A 91 -5.90 -8.60 3.43
C ASN A 91 -5.43 -9.24 2.12
N VAL A 92 -6.07 -8.92 1.00
CA VAL A 92 -5.63 -9.39 -0.33
C VAL A 92 -4.20 -8.90 -0.63
N MET A 93 -3.93 -7.62 -0.41
CA MET A 93 -2.61 -7.05 -0.67
C MET A 93 -1.54 -7.61 0.27
N ALA A 94 -1.87 -7.83 1.54
CA ALA A 94 -0.96 -8.44 2.51
C ALA A 94 -0.68 -9.93 2.24
N ALA A 95 -1.64 -10.65 1.65
CA ALA A 95 -1.51 -12.07 1.31
C ALA A 95 -0.87 -12.32 -0.07
N THR A 96 -0.76 -11.28 -0.90
CA THR A 96 -0.17 -11.39 -2.23
C THR A 96 1.34 -11.67 -2.10
N PRO A 97 1.84 -12.80 -2.63
CA PRO A 97 3.26 -13.08 -2.65
C PRO A 97 3.96 -12.01 -3.48
N ALA A 98 5.05 -11.44 -2.97
CA ALA A 98 5.87 -10.50 -3.72
C ALA A 98 6.95 -11.26 -4.52
N PRO A 99 6.78 -11.46 -5.86
CA PRO A 99 7.85 -11.95 -6.72
C PRO A 99 9.14 -11.13 -6.57
N GLY A 100 10.29 -11.78 -6.82
CA GLY A 100 11.64 -11.25 -6.57
C GLY A 100 12.00 -9.91 -7.25
N THR A 101 11.14 -9.37 -8.12
CA THR A 101 11.29 -8.02 -8.70
C THR A 101 10.26 -7.06 -8.08
N CYS A 102 10.76 -5.92 -7.58
CA CYS A 102 10.05 -4.89 -6.82
C CYS A 102 8.73 -4.36 -7.44
N PHE A 103 8.50 -4.60 -8.73
CA PHE A 103 7.39 -4.03 -9.49
C PHE A 103 6.48 -5.07 -10.16
N SER A 104 6.81 -6.36 -10.09
CA SER A 104 5.97 -7.42 -10.68
C SER A 104 4.79 -7.82 -9.80
N TRP A 105 4.81 -7.47 -8.52
CA TRP A 105 3.85 -7.93 -7.51
C TRP A 105 2.75 -6.93 -7.19
N ILE A 106 2.99 -5.64 -7.48
CA ILE A 106 1.90 -4.69 -7.64
C ILE A 106 1.20 -5.20 -8.90
N PRO A 107 -0.01 -5.77 -8.81
CA PRO A 107 -0.72 -6.18 -10.01
C PRO A 107 -0.73 -4.97 -10.92
N ASP A 108 -0.35 -5.14 -12.18
CA ASP A 108 -0.53 -4.11 -13.20
C ASP A 108 -1.96 -3.57 -13.00
N ILE A 109 -2.09 -2.37 -12.44
CA ILE A 109 -3.36 -1.82 -11.91
C ILE A 109 -4.40 -1.73 -13.05
N ARG A 110 -3.96 -1.92 -14.29
CA ARG A 110 -4.77 -2.14 -15.50
C ARG A 110 -5.60 -3.43 -15.49
N MET A 111 -5.17 -4.47 -14.77
CA MET A 111 -5.84 -5.79 -14.73
C MET A 111 -7.01 -5.87 -13.75
N LEU A 112 -7.23 -4.86 -12.89
CA LEU A 112 -8.42 -4.75 -12.03
C LEU A 112 -9.65 -4.13 -12.73
N GLY A 113 -9.68 -4.14 -14.07
CA GLY A 113 -10.89 -3.79 -14.83
C GLY A 113 -11.17 -2.29 -14.97
N LEU A 114 -10.12 -1.45 -15.02
CA LEU A 114 -10.24 -0.05 -15.41
C LEU A 114 -9.46 0.18 -16.70
N GLY A 115 -10.06 -0.26 -17.80
CA GLY A 115 -9.49 -0.15 -19.14
C GLY A 115 -10.56 -0.27 -20.20
N LYS A 116 -11.47 0.73 -20.26
CA LYS A 116 -11.80 1.51 -21.47
C LYS A 116 -13.03 2.38 -21.22
N GLU A 117 -12.81 3.68 -21.13
CA GLU A 117 -13.74 4.67 -21.69
C GLU A 117 -12.91 5.81 -22.30
N GLY A 118 -13.23 6.14 -23.56
CA GLY A 118 -12.84 7.39 -24.24
C GLY A 118 -11.51 7.38 -24.96
#